data_AF-A0A3A8ZAW2-F1
#
_entry.id   AF-A0A3A8ZAW2-F1
#
_cell.length_a   1.000
_cell.length_b   1.000
_cell.length_c   1.000
_cell.angle_alpha   90.00
_cell.angle_beta   90.00
_cell.angle_gamma   90.00
#
_symmetry.space_group_name_H-M   'P 1'
#
loop_
_entity.id
_entity.type
_entity.pdbx_description
1 polymer ?
#
loop_
_entity_poly.entity_id
_entity_poly.type
_entity_poly.pdbx_seq_one_letter_code
_entity_poly.pdbx_strand_id
1 'polypeptide(L)' 'MVNINKSKALELHNAGFKWSGHTYPGEGVNVRMPSDGDLYILEQFKQKRSAILDSQGKVALFEIGG' A
#
# COMPACT_ATOMS: atom_id res chain seq x y z
N MET A 1 0.32 13.83 2.20
CA MET A 1 -0.39 12.55 2.41
C MET A 1 -1.45 12.44 1.33
N VAL A 2 -1.48 11.37 0.54
CA VAL A 2 -2.54 11.14 -0.46
C VAL A 2 -3.66 10.38 0.25
N ASN A 3 -4.84 10.99 0.36
CA ASN A 3 -5.98 10.36 1.01
C ASN A 3 -6.69 9.43 0.01
N ILE A 4 -6.32 8.15 -0.01
CA ILE A 4 -6.97 7.13 -0.83
C ILE A 4 -7.98 6.40 0.03
N ASN A 5 -9.26 6.53 -0.32
CA ASN A 5 -10.34 5.74 0.24
C ASN A 5 -10.80 4.67 -0.77
N LYS A 6 -11.76 3.84 -0.36
CA LYS A 6 -12.32 2.77 -1.20
C LYS A 6 -12.75 3.24 -2.58
N SER A 7 -13.53 4.33 -2.65
CA SER A 7 -14.09 4.83 -3.90
C SER A 7 -12.98 5.28 -4.85
N LYS A 8 -11.98 5.99 -4.33
CA LYS A 8 -10.85 6.45 -5.14
C LYS A 8 -9.95 5.29 -5.59
N ALA A 9 -9.70 4.32 -4.72
CA ALA A 9 -8.93 3.13 -5.06
C ALA A 9 -9.58 2.34 -6.23
N LEU A 10 -10.90 2.15 -6.17
CA LEU A 10 -11.63 1.45 -7.22
C LEU A 10 -11.66 2.25 -8.54
N GLU A 11 -11.84 3.57 -8.47
CA GLU A 11 -11.75 4.46 -9.65
C GLU A 11 -10.38 4.33 -10.33
N LEU A 12 -9.30 4.40 -9.56
CA LEU A 12 -7.93 4.27 -10.06
C LEU A 12 -7.67 2.89 -10.66
N HIS A 13 -8.13 1.82 -10.00
CA HIS A 13 -8.07 0.46 -10.55
C HIS A 13 -8.78 0.36 -11.91
N ASN A 14 -10.00 0.87 -12.01
CA ASN A 14 -10.78 0.85 -13.25
C ASN A 14 -10.12 1.68 -14.37
N ALA A 15 -9.37 2.72 -14.00
CA ALA A 15 -8.56 3.52 -14.94
C ALA A 15 -7.21 2.86 -15.29
N GLY A 16 -6.92 1.67 -14.77
CA GLY A 16 -5.70 0.91 -15.09
C GLY A 16 -4.49 1.20 -14.21
N PHE A 17 -4.65 2.02 -13.16
CA PHE A 17 -3.57 2.29 -12.20
C PHE A 17 -3.32 1.11 -11.27
N LYS A 18 -2.11 1.07 -10.71
CA LYS A 18 -1.65 0.08 -9.75
C LYS A 18 -1.26 0.73 -8.43
N TRP A 19 -1.50 0.02 -7.34
CA TRP A 19 -0.99 0.38 -6.02
C TRP A 19 0.36 -0.27 -5.77
N SER A 20 1.41 0.25 -6.39
CA SER A 20 2.75 -0.38 -6.36
C SER A 20 3.49 -0.23 -5.03
N GLY A 21 3.17 0.81 -4.26
CA GLY A 21 3.68 0.99 -2.92
C GLY A 21 3.43 2.39 -2.35
N HIS A 22 3.78 2.56 -1.09
CA HIS A 22 3.67 3.83 -0.37
C HIS A 22 4.78 3.96 0.66
N THR A 23 4.91 5.18 1.22
CA THR A 23 5.94 5.52 2.19
C THR A 23 5.33 5.75 3.57
N TYR A 24 5.98 5.25 4.62
CA TYR A 24 5.72 5.66 5.99
C TYR A 24 6.83 6.57 6.53
N PRO A 25 6.47 7.61 7.30
CA PRO A 25 7.45 8.44 7.97
C PRO A 25 8.16 7.64 9.06
N GLY A 26 9.46 7.86 9.22
CA GLY A 26 10.28 7.24 10.26
C GLY A 26 11.13 6.07 9.78
N GLU A 27 11.68 5.35 10.74
CA GLU A 27 12.65 4.27 10.55
C GLU A 27 12.31 3.07 11.45
N GLY A 28 12.84 1.89 11.12
CA GLY A 28 12.68 0.67 11.91
C GLY A 28 11.74 -0.36 11.26
N VAL A 29 11.43 -1.43 12.01
CA VAL A 29 10.61 -2.55 11.50
C VAL A 29 9.14 -2.16 11.42
N ASN A 30 8.63 -1.44 12.42
CA ASN A 30 7.21 -1.11 12.52
C ASN A 30 6.70 -0.24 11.35
N VAL A 31 7.54 0.67 10.84
CA VAL A 31 7.21 1.54 9.70
C VAL A 31 7.30 0.82 8.35
N ARG A 32 7.64 -0.47 8.33
CA ARG A 32 7.65 -1.32 7.13
C ARG A 32 6.64 -2.46 7.20
N MET A 33 5.78 -2.45 8.21
CA MET A 33 4.66 -3.39 8.31
C MET A 33 3.39 -2.71 7.79
N PRO A 34 2.56 -3.42 7.01
CA PRO A 34 1.29 -2.88 6.55
C PRO A 34 0.33 -2.70 7.72
N SER A 35 -0.47 -1.65 7.67
CA SER A 35 -1.67 -1.51 8.48
C SER A 35 -2.85 -2.24 7.84
N ASP A 36 -3.91 -2.45 8.61
CA ASP A 36 -5.18 -2.98 8.07
C ASP A 36 -5.72 -2.12 6.92
N GLY A 37 -5.48 -0.80 6.97
CA GLY A 37 -5.84 0.11 5.89
C GLY A 37 -5.07 -0.15 4.59
N ASP A 38 -3.79 -0.51 4.69
CA ASP A 38 -2.98 -0.85 3.51
C ASP A 38 -3.49 -2.12 2.83
N LEU A 39 -3.80 -3.14 3.63
CA LEU A 39 -4.38 -4.38 3.13
C LEU A 39 -5.74 -4.11 2.48
N TYR A 40 -6.59 -3.34 3.15
CA TYR A 40 -7.90 -2.97 2.62
C TYR A 40 -7.82 -2.22 1.28
N ILE A 41 -6.91 -1.25 1.14
CA ILE A 41 -6.73 -0.54 -0.13
C ILE A 41 -6.17 -1.47 -1.20
N LEU A 42 -5.21 -2.32 -0.87
CA LEU A 42 -4.62 -3.27 -1.81
C LEU A 42 -5.68 -4.25 -2.38
N GLU A 43 -6.63 -4.69 -1.55
CA GLU A 43 -7.83 -5.43 -1.96
C GLU A 43 -8.70 -4.65 -2.97
N GLN A 44 -8.93 -3.35 -2.75
CA GLN A 44 -9.73 -2.54 -3.68
C GLN A 44 -9.05 -2.36 -5.03
N PHE A 45 -7.71 -2.34 -5.05
CA PHE A 45 -6.93 -2.39 -6.28
C PHE A 45 -6.90 -3.76 -6.96
N LYS A 46 -7.52 -4.78 -6.35
CA LYS A 46 -7.52 -6.19 -6.78
C LYS A 46 -6.11 -6.74 -7.01
N GLN A 47 -5.18 -6.33 -6.17
CA GLN A 47 -3.78 -6.75 -6.21
C GLN A 47 -3.47 -7.68 -5.05
N LYS A 48 -2.50 -8.56 -5.25
CA LYS A 48 -2.01 -9.46 -4.20
C LYS A 48 -0.83 -8.91 -3.42
N ARG A 49 -0.09 -7.95 -3.98
CA ARG A 49 1.20 -7.52 -3.44
C ARG A 49 1.43 -6.03 -3.65
N SER A 50 2.11 -5.40 -2.70
CA SER A 50 2.61 -4.02 -2.80
C SER A 50 3.84 -3.83 -1.91
N ALA A 51 4.39 -2.62 -1.87
CA ALA A 51 5.61 -2.28 -1.17
C ALA A 51 5.41 -1.14 -0.17
N ILE A 52 6.12 -1.21 0.96
CA ILE A 52 6.24 -0.10 1.92
C ILE A 52 7.69 0.32 1.95
N LEU A 53 7.92 1.63 1.89
CA LEU A 53 9.23 2.25 2.02
C LEU A 53 9.29 3.08 3.30
N ASP A 54 10.41 2.96 4.02
CA ASP A 54 10.72 3.87 5.13
C ASP A 54 11.45 5.13 4.64
N SER A 55 11.74 6.05 5.56
CA SER A 55 12.41 7.33 5.24
C SER A 55 13.84 7.19 4.72
N GLN A 56 14.47 6.02 4.89
CA GLN A 56 15.80 5.69 4.37
C GLN A 56 15.73 4.96 3.03
N GLY A 57 14.52 4.80 2.46
CA GLY A 57 14.30 4.09 1.21
C GLY A 57 14.38 2.56 1.34
N LYS A 58 14.40 2.01 2.57
CA LYS A 58 14.39 0.56 2.75
C LYS A 58 12.99 0.03 2.48
N VAL A 59 12.92 -1.04 1.68
CA VAL A 59 11.67 -1.60 1.16
C VAL A 59 11.28 -2.86 1.93
N ALA A 60 9.99 -3.01 2.20
CA ALA A 60 9.37 -4.27 2.58
C ALA A 60 8.20 -4.57 1.65
N LEU A 61 7.99 -5.84 1.32
CA LEU A 61 6.89 -6.30 0.49
C LEU A 61 5.83 -6.94 1.37
N PHE A 62 4.57 -6.69 1.06
CA PHE A 62 3.44 -7.25 1.77
C PHE A 62 2.40 -7.80 0.81
N GLU A 63 1.63 -8.78 1.27
CA GLU A 63 0.66 -9.52 0.46
C GLU A 63 -0.61 -9.90 1.23
N ILE A 64 -1.66 -10.23 0.47
CA ILE A 64 -2.96 -10.67 0.99
C ILE A 64 -3.23 -12.10 0.53
N GLY A 65 -3.72 -12.93 1.45
CA GLY A 65 -4.08 -14.33 1.19
C GLY A 65 -2.88 -15.27 1.10
N GLY A 66 -1.89 -15.08 1.97
CA GLY A 66 -0.79 -16.04 2.19
C GLY A 66 -1.28 -17.38 2.73
#